data_AF-A0A7C7MQJ6-F1
#
_entry.id   AF-A0A7C7MQJ6-F1
#
_cell.length_a   1.000
_cell.length_b   1.000
_cell.length_c   1.000
_cell.angle_alpha   90.00
_cell.angle_beta   90.00
_cell.angle_gamma   90.00
#
_symmetry.space_group_name_H-M   'P 1'
#
loop_
_entity.id
_entity.type
_entity.pdbx_description
1 polymer ?
#
loop_
_entity_poly.entity_id
_entity_poly.type
_entity_poly.pdbx_seq_one_letter_code
_entity_poly.pdbx_strand_id
1 'polypeptide(L)'
;MYICYSSITNNFKLMVYFMMSARSVLYFSLFCLIFGFVDIYAQGTDTSTRPFYEYKGNYGEEVAAKKSKFKRAFGYNLIDMGRNWSPIEIDVIHAAFEQLPPGFHNIPSLKSLYRLENIVLTAENASGDNIPAATLPSFTTIYENISQSYRVFVEKQELRVELYNSLFHEDRIDLINIIQHEMAHAFDFSRGFLSFSDEWISLTKFKVLHIFALDGVQDSDSLYALVNDPKVNNYAPIATRNVSTYSRQNPQEDFANSVTAYIHYPYFRYTHPARYKFLKKNVFNGKEYFLNDLSVNGFEEKVNSDIKKALNNGAWADVSDILVELSRGYFPEFEKKIISRIKKALGTMSVSKEKDKILSLATCYLMQPEGLELRKNLIRSRRISVKEVLNDPQCFRYARDAFEKQLSKWAPSNLYFYQDGDIGFIQFVDPVLTAGHIRGFATEYVWKIFFEGEGRGLLAEGSSVWEKGGNGAVEISLKESSTRDFEFPEGKILRIELMAKRTHSINFKSFVSERTGVRFIIQPWFSYIGPNPPKIRVTFPVISQKNTH
;
A
#
# COMPACT_ATOMS: atom_id res chain seq x y z
N MET A 1 -11.05 -16.85 10.51
CA MET A 1 -11.27 -18.15 9.83
C MET A 1 -12.45 -17.97 8.90
N TYR A 2 -12.25 -18.02 7.59
CA TYR A 2 -13.36 -17.92 6.64
C TYR A 2 -13.44 -19.22 5.83
N ILE A 3 -14.64 -19.80 5.84
CA ILE A 3 -15.10 -20.92 5.02
C ILE A 3 -16.33 -20.40 4.29
N CYS A 4 -16.36 -20.47 2.94
CA CYS A 4 -17.37 -21.18 2.12
C CYS A 4 -17.28 -20.84 0.61
N TYR A 5 -16.74 -21.81 -0.16
CA TYR A 5 -17.12 -22.39 -1.49
C TYR A 5 -17.66 -21.49 -2.65
N SER A 6 -17.37 -21.71 -3.94
CA SER A 6 -17.48 -22.95 -4.75
C SER A 6 -16.78 -22.85 -6.15
N SER A 7 -15.92 -23.84 -6.45
CA SER A 7 -15.65 -24.62 -7.70
C SER A 7 -16.10 -24.15 -9.10
N ILE A 8 -15.20 -24.30 -10.10
CA ILE A 8 -15.34 -25.12 -11.34
C ILE A 8 -13.94 -25.46 -11.92
N THR A 9 -13.77 -26.70 -12.40
CA THR A 9 -12.54 -27.41 -12.81
C THR A 9 -12.23 -27.44 -14.31
N ASN A 10 -10.92 -27.52 -14.64
CA ASN A 10 -10.20 -28.32 -15.67
C ASN A 10 -10.56 -28.26 -17.19
N ASN A 11 -9.57 -28.01 -18.06
CA ASN A 11 -8.74 -29.06 -18.70
C ASN A 11 -7.76 -28.56 -19.79
N PHE A 12 -6.60 -29.22 -19.83
CA PHE A 12 -5.54 -29.21 -20.86
C PHE A 12 -5.82 -30.24 -21.98
N LYS A 13 -5.43 -29.95 -23.23
CA LYS A 13 -4.85 -30.86 -24.28
C LYS A 13 -4.72 -30.08 -25.61
N LEU A 14 -3.54 -29.74 -26.11
CA LEU A 14 -2.52 -30.56 -26.82
C LEU A 14 -3.00 -31.14 -28.16
N MET A 15 -2.67 -30.46 -29.27
CA MET A 15 -2.70 -30.97 -30.64
C MET A 15 -1.70 -30.15 -31.47
N VAL A 16 -1.00 -30.79 -32.41
CA VAL A 16 -0.05 -30.28 -33.45
C VAL A 16 1.35 -30.89 -33.26
N TYR A 17 1.99 -31.62 -34.17
CA TYR A 17 1.70 -32.10 -35.53
C TYR A 17 2.73 -33.22 -35.80
N PHE A 18 2.31 -34.35 -36.38
CA PHE A 18 3.21 -35.27 -37.11
C PHE A 18 3.14 -34.89 -38.59
N MET A 19 4.29 -34.71 -39.25
CA MET A 19 4.59 -35.03 -40.66
C MET A 19 5.91 -34.36 -41.06
N MET A 20 7.02 -35.08 -40.92
CA MET A 20 8.29 -34.73 -41.56
C MET A 20 8.71 -35.87 -42.50
N SER A 21 9.00 -35.49 -43.75
CA SER A 21 9.30 -36.39 -44.87
C SER A 21 10.69 -37.03 -44.77
N ALA A 22 10.86 -38.21 -45.40
CA ALA A 22 12.09 -39.00 -45.44
C ALA A 22 13.35 -38.28 -45.99
N ARG A 23 13.24 -37.07 -46.54
CA ARG A 23 14.39 -36.24 -46.94
C ARG A 23 15.11 -35.58 -45.76
N SER A 24 14.45 -35.40 -44.62
CA SER A 24 15.03 -34.72 -43.44
C SER A 24 16.02 -35.59 -42.66
N VAL A 25 15.93 -36.92 -42.79
CA VAL A 25 16.78 -37.89 -42.09
C VAL A 25 18.15 -38.06 -42.77
N LEU A 26 18.22 -37.86 -44.09
CA LEU A 26 19.45 -37.97 -44.87
C LEU A 26 20.40 -36.77 -44.67
N TYR A 27 19.89 -35.56 -44.47
CA TYR A 27 20.73 -34.39 -44.15
C TYR A 27 21.30 -34.44 -42.73
N PHE A 28 20.58 -35.05 -41.79
CA PHE A 28 21.04 -35.18 -40.40
C PHE A 28 22.21 -36.16 -40.28
N SER A 29 22.23 -37.22 -41.10
CA SER A 29 23.29 -38.23 -41.07
C SER A 29 24.59 -37.77 -41.76
N LEU A 30 24.50 -36.88 -42.76
CA LEU A 30 25.68 -36.28 -43.41
C LEU A 30 26.33 -35.18 -42.54
N PHE A 31 25.54 -34.50 -41.70
CA PHE A 31 26.03 -33.49 -40.77
C PHE A 31 26.83 -34.11 -39.60
N CYS A 32 26.45 -35.30 -39.12
CA CYS A 32 27.18 -36.00 -38.05
C CYS A 32 28.55 -36.56 -38.49
N LEU A 33 28.78 -36.80 -39.79
CA LEU A 33 30.05 -37.31 -40.30
C LEU A 33 31.11 -36.22 -40.53
N ILE A 34 30.71 -34.96 -40.69
CA ILE A 34 31.64 -33.82 -40.90
C ILE A 34 32.18 -33.29 -39.56
N PHE A 35 31.50 -33.53 -38.43
CA PHE A 35 31.95 -33.14 -37.09
C PHE A 35 32.71 -34.25 -36.34
N GLY A 36 32.90 -35.44 -36.93
CA GLY A 36 33.55 -36.58 -36.29
C GLY A 36 35.09 -36.65 -36.42
N PHE A 37 35.74 -35.70 -37.10
CA PHE A 37 37.17 -35.78 -37.43
C PHE A 37 37.92 -34.44 -37.35
N VAL A 38 37.71 -33.66 -36.28
CA VAL A 38 38.61 -32.54 -35.92
C VAL A 38 38.90 -32.60 -34.42
N ASP A 39 39.51 -33.70 -33.99
CA ASP A 39 39.96 -33.86 -32.60
C ASP A 39 41.31 -34.59 -32.57
N ILE A 40 42.28 -34.13 -33.37
CA ILE A 40 43.69 -34.50 -33.23
C ILE A 40 44.55 -33.30 -33.66
N TYR A 41 45.43 -32.85 -32.75
CA TYR A 41 46.48 -31.81 -32.86
C TYR A 41 46.07 -30.34 -32.66
N ALA A 42 46.17 -29.86 -31.41
CA ALA A 42 47.03 -28.72 -31.04
C ALA A 42 47.07 -28.51 -29.52
N GLN A 43 48.23 -28.76 -28.91
CA GLN A 43 48.59 -28.21 -27.61
C GLN A 43 48.75 -26.69 -27.70
N GLY A 44 48.27 -25.99 -26.68
CA GLY A 44 48.74 -24.65 -26.29
C GLY A 44 48.30 -23.49 -27.16
N THR A 45 47.26 -22.77 -26.76
CA THR A 45 47.34 -21.33 -26.41
C THR A 45 45.95 -20.82 -26.03
N ASP A 46 45.95 -20.01 -24.99
CA ASP A 46 44.84 -19.26 -24.44
C ASP A 46 44.06 -18.48 -25.52
N THR A 47 42.75 -18.67 -25.63
CA THR A 47 41.74 -17.69 -26.10
C THR A 47 40.35 -18.33 -26.13
N SER A 48 39.76 -18.51 -24.93
CA SER A 48 38.30 -18.72 -24.83
C SER A 48 37.59 -17.42 -25.21
N THR A 49 37.20 -17.33 -26.47
CA THR A 49 36.32 -16.28 -27.01
C THR A 49 34.87 -16.66 -26.73
N ARG A 50 34.43 -16.46 -25.49
CA ARG A 50 33.01 -16.26 -25.14
C ARG A 50 32.91 -15.15 -24.08
N PRO A 51 32.63 -13.89 -24.45
CA PRO A 51 32.52 -12.82 -23.47
C PRO A 51 31.07 -12.75 -22.95
N PHE A 52 30.60 -13.77 -22.23
CA PHE A 52 29.34 -13.66 -21.49
C PHE A 52 29.43 -14.43 -20.16
N TYR A 53 29.69 -13.66 -19.10
CA TYR A 53 29.50 -13.95 -17.67
C TYR A 53 30.27 -15.12 -17.04
N GLU A 54 31.60 -15.02 -16.97
CA GLU A 54 32.35 -15.68 -15.88
C GLU A 54 32.64 -14.64 -14.78
N TYR A 55 31.91 -14.70 -13.68
CA TYR A 55 32.26 -13.97 -12.47
C TYR A 55 33.58 -14.54 -11.95
N LYS A 56 34.64 -13.73 -11.89
CA LYS A 56 36.00 -14.19 -11.54
C LYS A 56 36.20 -14.55 -10.05
N GLY A 57 35.18 -14.43 -9.21
CA GLY A 57 35.24 -14.68 -7.76
C GLY A 57 34.40 -15.88 -7.31
N ASN A 58 34.61 -16.35 -6.08
CA ASN A 58 33.72 -17.34 -5.46
C ASN A 58 32.46 -16.64 -4.95
N TYR A 59 31.41 -16.63 -5.76
CA TYR A 59 30.12 -16.01 -5.44
C TYR A 59 29.53 -16.51 -4.11
N GLY A 60 29.73 -17.79 -3.78
CA GLY A 60 29.26 -18.38 -2.52
C GLY A 60 29.97 -17.82 -1.29
N GLU A 61 31.29 -17.63 -1.37
CA GLU A 61 32.08 -17.02 -0.30
C GLU A 61 31.72 -15.55 -0.08
N GLU A 62 31.52 -14.79 -1.16
CA GLU A 62 31.10 -13.40 -1.07
C GLU A 62 29.74 -13.26 -0.36
N VAL A 63 28.75 -14.06 -0.77
CA VAL A 63 27.43 -14.11 -0.12
C VAL A 63 27.57 -14.48 1.35
N ALA A 64 28.33 -15.53 1.68
CA ALA A 64 28.55 -15.95 3.06
C ALA A 64 29.21 -14.85 3.91
N ALA A 65 30.23 -14.17 3.38
CA ALA A 65 30.92 -13.08 4.05
C ALA A 65 29.98 -11.89 4.31
N LYS A 66 29.16 -11.51 3.32
CA LYS A 66 28.17 -10.42 3.44
C LYS A 66 27.05 -10.76 4.43
N LYS A 67 26.50 -11.99 4.39
CA LYS A 67 25.51 -12.46 5.39
C LYS A 67 26.10 -12.44 6.80
N SER A 68 27.35 -12.88 6.96
CA SER A 68 28.07 -12.85 8.23
C SER A 68 28.30 -11.43 8.74
N LYS A 69 28.67 -10.49 7.85
CA LYS A 69 28.79 -9.05 8.17
C LYS A 69 27.43 -8.48 8.61
N PHE A 70 26.36 -8.77 7.88
CA PHE A 70 25.00 -8.32 8.20
C PHE A 70 24.56 -8.81 9.59
N LYS A 71 24.74 -10.10 9.88
CA LYS A 71 24.45 -10.69 11.19
C LYS A 71 25.23 -10.00 12.32
N ARG A 72 26.53 -9.78 12.14
CA ARG A 72 27.36 -9.08 13.15
C ARG A 72 26.89 -7.65 13.40
N ALA A 73 26.46 -6.94 12.36
CA ALA A 73 26.03 -5.55 12.47
C ALA A 73 24.65 -5.40 13.13
N PHE A 74 23.69 -6.25 12.75
CA PHE A 74 22.27 -6.03 13.08
C PHE A 74 21.61 -7.15 13.89
N GLY A 75 22.26 -8.31 14.03
CA GLY A 75 21.77 -9.43 14.84
C GLY A 75 20.98 -10.51 14.10
N TYR A 76 20.68 -10.31 12.82
CA TYR A 76 19.74 -11.18 12.08
C TYR A 76 20.45 -12.07 11.06
N ASN A 77 19.93 -13.29 10.89
CA ASN A 77 20.37 -14.17 9.82
C ASN A 77 19.63 -13.84 8.51
N LEU A 78 20.32 -13.92 7.38
CA LEU A 78 19.71 -13.86 6.05
C LEU A 78 19.56 -15.27 5.51
N ILE A 79 18.32 -15.78 5.52
CA ILE A 79 18.00 -17.17 5.18
C ILE A 79 17.51 -17.25 3.74
N ASP A 80 18.08 -18.17 2.98
CA ASP A 80 17.59 -18.53 1.64
C ASP A 80 16.38 -19.44 1.79
N MET A 81 15.22 -19.05 1.27
CA MET A 81 14.00 -19.85 1.36
C MET A 81 13.26 -19.87 0.02
N GLY A 82 13.63 -20.79 -0.85
CA GLY A 82 13.13 -20.86 -2.22
C GLY A 82 13.96 -20.05 -3.22
N ARG A 83 14.57 -18.93 -2.81
CA ARG A 83 15.56 -18.20 -3.63
C ARG A 83 16.78 -17.78 -2.81
N ASN A 84 17.95 -17.83 -3.44
CA ASN A 84 19.21 -17.43 -2.82
C ASN A 84 19.38 -15.92 -2.82
N TRP A 85 19.91 -15.38 -1.72
CA TRP A 85 20.40 -14.02 -1.65
C TRP A 85 21.55 -13.77 -2.64
N SER A 86 21.50 -12.65 -3.36
CA SER A 86 22.63 -12.13 -4.12
C SER A 86 23.43 -11.09 -3.32
N PRO A 87 24.72 -10.88 -3.65
CA PRO A 87 25.55 -9.85 -3.02
C PRO A 87 24.92 -8.45 -3.06
N ILE A 88 24.30 -8.09 -4.19
CA ILE A 88 23.68 -6.78 -4.39
C ILE A 88 22.44 -6.63 -3.50
N GLU A 89 21.58 -7.65 -3.42
CA GLU A 89 20.42 -7.62 -2.53
C GLU A 89 20.84 -7.47 -1.06
N ILE A 90 21.92 -8.15 -0.64
CA ILE A 90 22.45 -8.03 0.72
C ILE A 90 22.99 -6.62 0.99
N ASP A 91 23.67 -6.00 0.02
CA ASP A 91 24.18 -4.63 0.16
C ASP A 91 23.05 -3.60 0.32
N VAL A 92 21.94 -3.78 -0.40
CA VAL A 92 20.79 -2.87 -0.27
C VAL A 92 20.11 -3.04 1.09
N ILE A 93 19.91 -4.28 1.57
CA ILE A 93 19.34 -4.51 2.90
C ILE A 93 20.29 -3.98 3.98
N HIS A 94 21.60 -4.15 3.82
CA HIS A 94 22.57 -3.56 4.74
C HIS A 94 22.38 -2.05 4.86
N ALA A 95 22.29 -1.35 3.73
CA ALA A 95 22.06 0.10 3.69
C ALA A 95 20.71 0.52 4.29
N ALA A 96 19.66 -0.29 4.12
CA ALA A 96 18.37 -0.03 4.74
C ALA A 96 18.44 -0.07 6.28
N PHE A 97 19.19 -1.04 6.83
CA PHE A 97 19.36 -1.23 8.28
C PHE A 97 20.30 -0.19 8.91
N GLU A 98 21.34 0.28 8.21
CA GLU A 98 22.22 1.36 8.72
C GLU A 98 21.46 2.64 9.09
N GLN A 99 20.32 2.88 8.43
CA GLN A 99 19.48 4.04 8.70
C GLN A 99 18.59 3.84 9.93
N LEU A 100 18.28 2.62 10.35
CA LEU A 100 17.45 2.35 11.52
C LEU A 100 18.20 2.69 12.82
N PRO A 101 17.51 3.09 13.90
CA PRO A 101 18.16 3.28 15.19
C PRO A 101 18.50 1.93 15.85
N PRO A 102 19.45 1.89 16.81
CA PRO A 102 19.89 0.64 17.44
C PRO A 102 18.79 -0.23 18.06
N GLY A 103 17.64 0.36 18.41
CA GLY A 103 16.48 -0.38 18.92
C GLY A 103 15.86 -1.38 17.93
N PHE A 104 16.19 -1.28 16.64
CA PHE A 104 15.79 -2.24 15.60
C PHE A 104 16.83 -3.33 15.38
N HIS A 105 17.94 -3.33 16.11
CA HIS A 105 18.96 -4.37 16.03
C HIS A 105 18.74 -5.39 17.15
N ASN A 106 18.96 -6.68 16.87
CA ASN A 106 18.79 -7.77 17.83
C ASN A 106 17.41 -7.79 18.54
N ILE A 107 16.32 -7.57 17.80
CA ILE A 107 14.96 -7.74 18.34
C ILE A 107 14.82 -9.18 18.86
N PRO A 108 14.53 -9.42 20.16
CA PRO A 108 14.66 -10.74 20.77
C PRO A 108 13.87 -11.86 20.10
N SER A 109 12.70 -11.54 19.55
CA SER A 109 11.80 -12.49 18.88
C SER A 109 12.07 -12.65 17.39
N LEU A 110 12.85 -11.76 16.76
CA LEU A 110 13.17 -11.81 15.33
C LEU A 110 14.58 -12.38 15.13
N LYS A 111 14.68 -13.60 14.60
CA LYS A 111 15.98 -14.26 14.38
C LYS A 111 16.54 -14.07 12.98
N SER A 112 15.65 -13.94 11.99
CA SER A 112 16.00 -14.11 10.58
C SER A 112 15.11 -13.28 9.66
N LEU A 113 15.67 -12.87 8.52
CA LEU A 113 14.95 -12.37 7.35
C LEU A 113 15.02 -13.44 6.25
N TYR A 114 13.89 -13.67 5.58
CA TYR A 114 13.74 -14.79 4.63
C TYR A 114 13.61 -14.26 3.20
N ARG A 115 14.37 -14.82 2.26
CA ARG A 115 14.27 -14.52 0.82
C ARG A 115 13.42 -15.56 0.12
N LEU A 116 12.26 -15.16 -0.38
CA LEU A 116 11.32 -16.04 -1.06
C LEU A 116 11.09 -15.64 -2.52
N GLU A 117 10.83 -16.62 -3.38
CA GLU A 117 10.51 -16.35 -4.79
C GLU A 117 9.13 -15.72 -4.93
N ASN A 118 8.11 -16.36 -4.37
CA ASN A 118 6.72 -15.93 -4.42
C ASN A 118 6.13 -15.95 -3.02
N ILE A 119 5.12 -15.11 -2.80
CA ILE A 119 4.30 -15.19 -1.61
C ILE A 119 3.55 -16.53 -1.60
N VAL A 120 3.64 -17.28 -0.50
CA VAL A 120 2.81 -18.47 -0.29
C VAL A 120 1.47 -17.98 0.27
N LEU A 121 0.68 -17.30 -0.56
CA LEU A 121 -0.71 -16.96 -0.20
C LEU A 121 -1.56 -18.23 -0.34
N THR A 122 -2.26 -18.60 0.73
CA THR A 122 -3.52 -19.34 0.57
C THR A 122 -4.46 -18.47 -0.26
N ALA A 123 -5.11 -19.05 -1.26
CA ALA A 123 -5.76 -18.41 -2.42
C ALA A 123 -6.84 -17.33 -2.17
N GLU A 124 -7.04 -16.85 -0.94
CA GLU A 124 -8.13 -15.95 -0.55
C GLU A 124 -7.73 -14.47 -0.41
N ASN A 125 -6.43 -14.12 -0.47
CA ASN A 125 -5.96 -12.73 -0.22
C ASN A 125 -5.17 -12.09 -1.38
N ALA A 126 -5.21 -12.66 -2.58
CA ALA A 126 -4.54 -12.07 -3.74
C ALA A 126 -5.34 -10.85 -4.25
N SER A 127 -5.10 -9.66 -3.68
CA SER A 127 -5.31 -8.45 -4.47
C SER A 127 -4.36 -8.50 -5.66
N GLY A 128 -4.76 -7.98 -6.81
CA GLY A 128 -3.93 -7.94 -8.03
C GLY A 128 -2.64 -7.13 -7.93
N ASP A 129 -2.21 -6.75 -6.71
CA ASP A 129 -0.97 -6.07 -6.41
C ASP A 129 0.05 -7.09 -5.86
N ASN A 130 1.23 -7.16 -6.49
CA ASN A 130 2.33 -7.97 -5.97
C ASN A 130 2.73 -7.48 -4.58
N ILE A 131 2.36 -8.22 -3.53
CA ILE A 131 2.81 -7.99 -2.15
C ILE A 131 4.34 -8.17 -2.15
N PRO A 132 5.14 -7.12 -1.84
CA PRO A 132 6.60 -7.18 -1.98
C PRO A 132 7.29 -7.76 -0.74
N ALA A 133 6.67 -7.63 0.42
CA ALA A 133 7.16 -8.17 1.68
C ALA A 133 6.01 -8.43 2.66
N ALA A 134 6.27 -9.19 3.72
CA ALA A 134 5.31 -9.39 4.80
C ALA A 134 6.00 -9.63 6.14
N THR A 135 5.33 -9.21 7.22
CA THR A 135 5.71 -9.49 8.60
C THR A 135 4.66 -10.38 9.25
N LEU A 136 5.09 -11.48 9.87
CA LEU A 136 4.25 -12.48 10.54
C LEU A 136 4.63 -12.57 12.02
N PRO A 137 3.75 -13.02 12.94
CA PRO A 137 2.42 -13.62 12.72
C PRO A 137 1.27 -12.63 12.54
N SER A 138 0.16 -13.11 11.97
CA SER A 138 -1.15 -12.43 11.98
C SER A 138 -1.80 -12.45 13.37
N PHE A 139 -2.88 -11.69 13.51
CA PHE A 139 -3.65 -11.60 14.75
C PHE A 139 -5.16 -11.47 14.47
N THR A 140 -5.97 -11.68 15.50
CA THR A 140 -7.43 -11.45 15.47
C THR A 140 -7.83 -10.51 16.60
N THR A 141 -8.77 -9.62 16.33
CA THR A 141 -9.33 -8.65 17.28
C THR A 141 -10.69 -9.12 17.78
N ILE A 142 -10.81 -9.35 19.09
CA ILE A 142 -12.02 -9.85 19.75
C ILE A 142 -12.36 -8.92 20.91
N TYR A 143 -13.60 -8.47 20.95
CA TYR A 143 -14.20 -7.88 22.13
C TYR A 143 -14.85 -9.00 22.94
N GLU A 144 -14.28 -9.27 24.11
CA GLU A 144 -14.80 -10.26 25.05
C GLU A 144 -15.94 -9.64 25.86
N ASN A 145 -17.16 -10.15 25.70
CA ASN A 145 -18.33 -9.55 26.33
C ASN A 145 -18.34 -9.79 27.85
N ILE A 146 -17.95 -10.98 28.30
CA ILE A 146 -17.92 -11.33 29.74
C ILE A 146 -16.97 -10.43 30.52
N SER A 147 -15.79 -10.17 29.97
CA SER A 147 -14.75 -9.37 30.62
C SER A 147 -14.84 -7.88 30.28
N GLN A 148 -15.74 -7.51 29.36
CA GLN A 148 -15.90 -6.17 28.82
C GLN A 148 -14.55 -5.60 28.34
N SER A 149 -13.78 -6.41 27.59
CA SER A 149 -12.40 -6.07 27.24
C SER A 149 -12.08 -6.30 25.76
N TYR A 150 -11.29 -5.38 25.21
CA TYR A 150 -10.76 -5.47 23.85
C TYR A 150 -9.46 -6.26 23.86
N ARG A 151 -9.42 -7.34 23.07
CA ARG A 151 -8.26 -8.22 22.98
C ARG A 151 -7.76 -8.40 21.56
N VAL A 152 -6.45 -8.48 21.47
CA VAL A 152 -5.74 -8.92 20.26
C VAL A 152 -5.14 -10.28 20.56
N PHE A 153 -5.54 -11.29 19.80
CA PHE A 153 -5.00 -12.64 19.89
C PHE A 153 -4.00 -12.84 18.76
N VAL A 154 -2.73 -12.93 19.11
CA VAL A 154 -1.64 -13.16 18.17
C VAL A 154 -1.58 -14.64 17.80
N GLU A 155 -1.43 -14.97 16.53
CA GLU A 155 -1.30 -16.36 16.10
C GLU A 155 -0.02 -17.00 16.62
N LYS A 156 -0.08 -18.33 16.79
CA LYS A 156 1.06 -19.14 17.24
C LYS A 156 2.04 -19.39 16.09
N GLN A 157 2.77 -18.35 15.69
CA GLN A 157 3.89 -18.45 14.75
C GLN A 157 5.08 -17.61 15.23
N GLU A 158 6.29 -17.97 14.80
CA GLU A 158 7.49 -17.16 15.09
C GLU A 158 7.43 -15.83 14.34
N LEU A 159 7.92 -14.76 15.00
CA LEU A 159 8.09 -13.46 14.36
C LEU A 159 9.12 -13.57 13.22
N ARG A 160 8.71 -13.23 12.01
CA ARG A 160 9.60 -13.23 10.84
C ARG A 160 9.20 -12.19 9.81
N VAL A 161 10.19 -11.76 9.05
CA VAL A 161 10.03 -10.87 7.90
C VAL A 161 10.39 -11.64 6.64
N GLU A 162 9.47 -11.64 5.68
CA GLU A 162 9.56 -12.32 4.41
C GLU A 162 9.70 -11.30 3.27
N LEU A 163 10.70 -11.50 2.40
CA LEU A 163 11.04 -10.59 1.30
C LEU A 163 10.91 -11.33 -0.03
N TYR A 164 9.95 -10.91 -0.87
CA TYR A 164 9.58 -11.61 -2.11
C TYR A 164 10.33 -11.09 -3.33
N ASN A 165 10.28 -11.81 -4.45
CA ASN A 165 11.05 -11.44 -5.63
C ASN A 165 10.64 -10.08 -6.24
N SER A 166 9.36 -9.72 -6.19
CA SER A 166 8.85 -8.43 -6.69
C SER A 166 9.54 -7.24 -6.04
N LEU A 167 9.90 -7.34 -4.77
CA LEU A 167 10.57 -6.29 -4.01
C LEU A 167 11.91 -5.85 -4.63
N PHE A 168 12.66 -6.79 -5.20
CA PHE A 168 14.00 -6.51 -5.72
C PHE A 168 14.00 -5.98 -7.16
N HIS A 169 12.82 -5.74 -7.74
CA HIS A 169 12.65 -4.99 -8.99
C HIS A 169 12.21 -3.54 -8.76
N GLU A 170 12.03 -3.14 -7.50
CA GLU A 170 11.71 -1.76 -7.12
C GLU A 170 12.95 -0.85 -7.22
N ASP A 171 12.74 0.46 -7.32
CA ASP A 171 13.83 1.43 -7.16
C ASP A 171 14.46 1.29 -5.77
N ARG A 172 15.76 1.59 -5.67
CA ARG A 172 16.51 1.45 -4.42
C ARG A 172 15.89 2.24 -3.26
N ILE A 173 15.32 3.41 -3.51
CA ILE A 173 14.68 4.24 -2.47
C ILE A 173 13.40 3.57 -1.96
N ASP A 174 12.54 3.11 -2.87
CA ASP A 174 11.31 2.40 -2.52
C ASP A 174 11.61 1.08 -1.79
N LEU A 175 12.61 0.32 -2.27
CA LEU A 175 13.11 -0.90 -1.64
C LEU A 175 13.54 -0.66 -0.19
N ILE A 176 14.36 0.37 0.06
CA ILE A 176 14.80 0.73 1.42
C ILE A 176 13.59 1.09 2.30
N ASN A 177 12.65 1.88 1.77
CA ASN A 177 11.45 2.27 2.51
C ASN A 177 10.61 1.06 2.91
N ILE A 178 10.37 0.12 1.98
CA ILE A 178 9.60 -1.10 2.24
C ILE A 178 10.29 -1.97 3.30
N ILE A 179 11.61 -2.14 3.23
CA ILE A 179 12.34 -2.92 4.25
C ILE A 179 12.17 -2.29 5.64
N GLN A 180 12.27 -0.97 5.74
CA GLN A 180 12.10 -0.27 7.01
C GLN A 180 10.66 -0.28 7.51
N HIS A 181 9.68 -0.29 6.61
CA HIS A 181 8.27 -0.48 6.93
C HIS A 181 8.03 -1.85 7.57
N GLU A 182 8.54 -2.94 6.99
CA GLU A 182 8.41 -4.28 7.59
C GLU A 182 9.13 -4.37 8.93
N MET A 183 10.30 -3.75 9.05
CA MET A 183 11.01 -3.69 10.33
C MET A 183 10.25 -2.87 11.37
N ALA A 184 9.43 -1.90 10.97
CA ALA A 184 8.53 -1.18 11.88
C ALA A 184 7.43 -2.09 12.42
N HIS A 185 6.84 -2.96 11.60
CA HIS A 185 5.92 -4.01 12.08
C HIS A 185 6.60 -4.96 13.07
N ALA A 186 7.81 -5.41 12.76
CA ALA A 186 8.56 -6.29 13.67
C ALA A 186 8.92 -5.59 14.99
N PHE A 187 9.28 -4.31 14.94
CA PHE A 187 9.52 -3.51 16.14
C PHE A 187 8.23 -3.34 16.96
N ASP A 188 7.13 -2.99 16.31
CA ASP A 188 5.81 -2.82 16.93
C ASP A 188 5.40 -4.08 17.70
N PHE A 189 5.49 -5.24 17.04
CA PHE A 189 5.25 -6.55 17.65
C PHE A 189 6.11 -6.77 18.90
N SER A 190 7.43 -6.52 18.79
CA SER A 190 8.39 -6.75 19.89
C SER A 190 8.15 -5.85 21.11
N ARG A 191 7.40 -4.76 20.93
CA ARG A 191 7.04 -3.80 21.99
C ARG A 191 5.61 -3.98 22.49
N GLY A 192 4.97 -5.11 22.17
CA GLY A 192 3.60 -5.39 22.59
C GLY A 192 2.55 -4.59 21.82
N PHE A 193 2.84 -4.24 20.56
CA PHE A 193 2.03 -3.41 19.66
C PHE A 193 1.77 -2.00 20.22
N LEU A 194 2.75 -1.12 20.07
CA LEU A 194 2.58 0.32 20.25
C LEU A 194 1.45 0.88 19.39
N SER A 195 1.22 0.33 18.19
CA SER A 195 0.12 0.68 17.30
C SER A 195 -1.27 0.46 17.92
N PHE A 196 -1.40 -0.43 18.92
CA PHE A 196 -2.62 -0.67 19.68
C PHE A 196 -2.70 0.09 21.01
N SER A 197 -1.67 0.88 21.35
CA SER A 197 -1.70 1.69 22.56
C SER A 197 -2.77 2.79 22.48
N ASP A 198 -3.37 3.11 23.62
CA ASP A 198 -4.36 4.19 23.73
C ASP A 198 -3.79 5.54 23.25
N GLU A 199 -2.50 5.80 23.53
CA GLU A 199 -1.82 7.00 23.06
C GLU A 199 -1.76 7.03 21.52
N TRP A 200 -1.35 5.94 20.87
CA TRP A 200 -1.28 5.89 19.41
C TRP A 200 -2.65 5.99 18.74
N ILE A 201 -3.64 5.24 19.24
CA ILE A 201 -5.02 5.27 18.71
C ILE A 201 -5.62 6.67 18.84
N SER A 202 -5.39 7.36 19.95
CA SER A 202 -5.83 8.75 20.15
C SER A 202 -5.18 9.71 19.15
N LEU A 203 -3.86 9.58 18.93
CA LEU A 203 -3.11 10.40 17.98
C LEU A 203 -3.50 10.18 16.51
N THR A 204 -3.96 8.97 16.19
CA THR A 204 -4.32 8.55 14.83
C THR A 204 -5.83 8.63 14.56
N LYS A 205 -6.64 8.83 15.61
CA LYS A 205 -8.09 8.97 15.55
C LYS A 205 -8.82 7.75 14.94
N PHE A 206 -8.23 6.56 15.05
CA PHE A 206 -8.98 5.35 14.76
C PHE A 206 -10.08 5.16 15.81
N LYS A 207 -11.27 4.75 15.38
CA LYS A 207 -12.41 4.41 16.24
C LYS A 207 -12.63 2.90 16.24
N VAL A 208 -13.12 2.38 17.37
CA VAL A 208 -13.55 0.99 17.46
C VAL A 208 -14.94 0.84 16.87
N LEU A 209 -15.08 -0.05 15.89
CA LEU A 209 -16.38 -0.57 15.47
C LEU A 209 -16.49 -2.03 15.87
N HIS A 210 -17.51 -2.38 16.64
CA HIS A 210 -17.87 -3.77 16.90
C HIS A 210 -18.55 -4.38 15.69
N ILE A 211 -18.20 -5.62 15.40
CA ILE A 211 -18.73 -6.41 14.29
C ILE A 211 -19.40 -7.63 14.91
N PHE A 212 -20.72 -7.58 14.93
CA PHE A 212 -21.52 -8.65 15.50
C PHE A 212 -21.48 -9.92 14.64
N ALA A 213 -21.39 -11.08 15.27
CA ALA A 213 -21.48 -12.37 14.59
C ALA A 213 -22.90 -12.60 14.08
N LEU A 214 -23.07 -13.12 12.85
CA LEU A 214 -24.40 -13.31 12.26
C LEU A 214 -25.28 -14.28 13.04
N ASP A 215 -24.67 -15.19 13.78
CA ASP A 215 -25.27 -16.22 14.64
C ASP A 215 -25.07 -15.93 16.14
N GLY A 216 -24.55 -14.75 16.50
CA GLY A 216 -24.30 -14.36 17.88
C GLY A 216 -25.58 -14.15 18.69
N VAL A 217 -25.46 -14.27 20.01
CA VAL A 217 -26.49 -13.93 21.00
C VAL A 217 -26.03 -12.76 21.89
N GLN A 218 -26.89 -12.27 22.79
CA GLN A 218 -26.63 -11.07 23.60
C GLN A 218 -25.28 -11.05 24.31
N ASP A 219 -24.86 -12.22 24.81
CA ASP A 219 -23.62 -12.34 25.57
C ASP A 219 -22.44 -12.87 24.77
N SER A 220 -22.58 -13.00 23.45
CA SER A 220 -21.50 -13.46 22.58
C SER A 220 -20.37 -12.45 22.49
N ASP A 221 -19.14 -12.95 22.45
CA ASP A 221 -18.00 -12.17 22.01
C ASP A 221 -18.22 -11.68 20.58
N SER A 222 -17.72 -10.48 20.28
CA SER A 222 -17.80 -9.90 18.94
C SER A 222 -16.42 -9.63 18.38
N LEU A 223 -16.28 -9.62 17.06
CA LEU A 223 -15.08 -9.04 16.46
C LEU A 223 -15.14 -7.51 16.63
N TYR A 224 -13.98 -6.85 16.52
CA TYR A 224 -13.95 -5.41 16.34
C TYR A 224 -12.93 -5.01 15.29
N ALA A 225 -13.19 -3.89 14.61
CA ALA A 225 -12.25 -3.26 13.70
C ALA A 225 -11.85 -1.88 14.23
N LEU A 226 -10.61 -1.48 13.95
CA LEU A 226 -10.14 -0.11 14.16
C LEU A 226 -10.27 0.62 12.83
N VAL A 227 -11.28 1.48 12.73
CA VAL A 227 -11.68 2.13 11.49
C VAL A 227 -11.23 3.59 11.51
N ASN A 228 -10.69 4.06 10.38
CA ASN A 228 -10.15 5.41 10.26
C ASN A 228 -11.25 6.49 10.41
N ASP A 229 -10.85 7.74 10.61
CA ASP A 229 -11.74 8.90 10.60
C ASP A 229 -11.78 9.50 9.18
N PRO A 230 -12.93 9.51 8.48
CA PRO A 230 -13.05 10.06 7.13
C PRO A 230 -12.75 11.57 7.08
N LYS A 231 -12.86 12.29 8.21
CA LYS A 231 -12.60 13.74 8.31
C LYS A 231 -11.11 14.07 8.44
N VAL A 232 -10.26 13.09 8.76
CA VAL A 232 -8.81 13.30 8.84
C VAL A 232 -8.21 13.20 7.46
N ASN A 233 -7.59 14.28 6.96
CA ASN A 233 -7.05 14.36 5.60
C ASN A 233 -5.64 13.78 5.45
N ASN A 234 -4.88 13.68 6.54
CA ASN A 234 -3.51 13.20 6.56
C ASN A 234 -3.37 12.09 7.61
N TYR A 235 -3.41 10.85 7.13
CA TYR A 235 -2.81 9.71 7.85
C TYR A 235 -1.30 9.66 7.54
N ALA A 236 -0.59 8.70 8.11
CA ALA A 236 0.82 8.54 7.92
C ALA A 236 1.19 8.59 6.43
N PRO A 237 2.18 9.41 6.05
CA PRO A 237 2.66 9.56 4.69
C PRO A 237 3.04 8.19 4.10
N ILE A 238 2.44 7.83 2.97
CA ILE A 238 2.75 6.57 2.29
C ILE A 238 4.02 6.69 1.44
N ALA A 239 4.65 5.55 1.13
CA ALA A 239 5.64 5.49 0.05
C ALA A 239 4.99 5.85 -1.29
N THR A 240 5.77 6.41 -2.21
CA THR A 240 5.33 6.79 -3.58
C THR A 240 4.71 5.63 -4.36
N ARG A 241 5.06 4.39 -3.99
CA ARG A 241 4.49 3.15 -4.50
C ARG A 241 3.01 2.92 -4.15
N ASN A 242 2.57 3.29 -2.94
CA ASN A 242 1.27 2.88 -2.42
C ASN A 242 0.12 3.81 -2.89
N VAL A 243 -1.13 3.37 -2.70
CA VAL A 243 -2.31 4.27 -2.73
C VAL A 243 -2.36 5.10 -1.45
N SER A 244 -2.81 6.36 -1.54
CA SER A 244 -2.94 7.27 -0.39
C SER A 244 -3.85 6.75 0.74
N THR A 245 -4.61 5.71 0.46
CA THR A 245 -5.50 5.05 1.41
C THR A 245 -4.85 3.94 2.22
N TYR A 246 -3.61 3.57 1.93
CA TYR A 246 -2.93 2.42 2.56
C TYR A 246 -2.81 2.58 4.09
N SER A 247 -2.30 3.71 4.57
CA SER A 247 -2.22 4.02 6.02
C SER A 247 -3.60 4.12 6.72
N ARG A 248 -4.70 4.17 5.98
CA ARG A 248 -6.06 4.22 6.54
C ARG A 248 -6.65 2.83 6.81
N GLN A 249 -5.99 1.78 6.33
CA GLN A 249 -6.51 0.42 6.41
C GLN A 249 -6.58 -0.07 7.85
N ASN A 250 -5.53 0.18 8.64
CA ASN A 250 -5.47 -0.17 10.06
C ASN A 250 -4.35 0.65 10.77
N PRO A 251 -4.31 0.64 12.11
CA PRO A 251 -3.29 1.35 12.88
C PRO A 251 -1.85 0.84 12.72
N GLN A 252 -1.65 -0.44 12.38
CA GLN A 252 -0.33 -1.03 12.15
C GLN A 252 0.32 -0.43 10.91
N GLU A 253 -0.42 -0.36 9.81
CA GLU A 253 0.04 0.27 8.57
C GLU A 253 0.31 1.75 8.77
N ASP A 254 -0.54 2.47 9.53
CA ASP A 254 -0.26 3.86 9.89
C ASP A 254 1.00 3.99 10.75
N PHE A 255 1.22 3.09 11.72
CA PHE A 255 2.41 3.08 12.55
C PHE A 255 3.67 2.82 11.73
N ALA A 256 3.68 1.77 10.92
CA ALA A 256 4.83 1.41 10.09
C ALA A 256 5.18 2.51 9.09
N ASN A 257 4.18 3.10 8.42
CA ASN A 257 4.39 4.26 7.55
C ASN A 257 4.81 5.51 8.32
N SER A 258 4.39 5.69 9.57
CA SER A 258 4.86 6.80 10.40
C SER A 258 6.33 6.65 10.78
N VAL A 259 6.80 5.41 11.04
CA VAL A 259 8.21 5.11 11.29
C VAL A 259 9.04 5.41 10.05
N THR A 260 8.62 4.99 8.86
CA THR A 260 9.36 5.31 7.62
C THR A 260 9.31 6.80 7.31
N ALA A 261 8.17 7.47 7.52
CA ALA A 261 8.06 8.92 7.38
C ALA A 261 8.99 9.68 8.34
N TYR A 262 9.22 9.18 9.55
CA TYR A 262 10.17 9.80 10.47
C TYR A 262 11.61 9.84 9.93
N ILE A 263 12.00 8.83 9.14
CA ILE A 263 13.33 8.70 8.55
C ILE A 263 13.44 9.47 7.23
N HIS A 264 12.39 9.42 6.40
CA HIS A 264 12.44 9.86 4.99
C HIS A 264 11.66 11.13 4.67
N TYR A 265 10.69 11.53 5.50
CA TYR A 265 9.80 12.64 5.21
C TYR A 265 10.17 13.91 5.99
N PRO A 266 10.83 14.90 5.35
CA PRO A 266 11.27 16.12 6.04
C PRO A 266 10.10 16.94 6.63
N TYR A 267 8.89 16.78 6.09
CA TYR A 267 7.72 17.50 6.59
C TYR A 267 6.90 16.74 7.64
N PHE A 268 7.31 15.53 8.05
CA PHE A 268 6.53 14.72 8.99
C PHE A 268 6.28 15.44 10.33
N ARG A 269 7.29 16.17 10.81
CA ARG A 269 7.21 16.93 12.06
C ARG A 269 6.19 18.09 12.02
N TYR A 270 5.89 18.61 10.83
CA TYR A 270 4.93 19.71 10.66
C TYR A 270 3.54 19.21 10.32
N THR A 271 3.43 18.08 9.61
CA THR A 271 2.14 17.44 9.28
C THR A 271 1.57 16.67 10.47
N HIS A 272 2.42 16.03 11.27
CA HIS A 272 2.04 15.16 12.38
C HIS A 272 2.91 15.43 13.64
N PRO A 273 2.91 16.64 14.20
CA PRO A 273 3.84 17.02 15.28
C PRO A 273 3.73 16.14 16.52
N ALA A 274 2.52 15.72 16.89
CA ALA A 274 2.31 14.86 18.05
C ALA A 274 2.80 13.42 17.81
N ARG A 275 2.54 12.85 16.62
CA ARG A 275 3.08 11.53 16.23
C ARG A 275 4.61 11.56 16.13
N TYR A 276 5.18 12.63 15.59
CA TYR A 276 6.63 12.82 15.53
C TYR A 276 7.25 12.76 16.94
N LYS A 277 6.66 13.47 17.91
CA LYS A 277 7.12 13.44 19.31
C LYS A 277 7.01 12.04 19.92
N PHE A 278 5.91 11.34 19.66
CA PHE A 278 5.71 9.95 20.09
C PHE A 278 6.83 9.04 19.56
N LEU A 279 7.07 9.04 18.25
CA LEU A 279 8.10 8.18 17.65
C LEU A 279 9.50 8.55 18.10
N LYS A 280 9.81 9.86 18.19
CA LYS A 280 11.11 10.33 18.71
C LYS A 280 11.41 9.72 20.08
N LYS A 281 10.41 9.67 20.96
CA LYS A 281 10.53 9.11 22.30
C LYS A 281 10.54 7.58 22.31
N ASN A 282 9.54 6.95 21.69
CA ASN A 282 9.22 5.54 21.90
C ASN A 282 9.91 4.59 20.89
N VAL A 283 10.40 5.11 19.76
CA VAL A 283 10.97 4.30 18.67
C VAL A 283 12.43 4.70 18.39
N PHE A 284 12.69 6.00 18.28
CA PHE A 284 13.99 6.51 17.80
C PHE A 284 14.95 6.94 18.90
N ASN A 285 14.56 6.86 20.18
CA ASN A 285 15.37 7.24 21.34
C ASN A 285 16.05 8.62 21.17
N GLY A 286 15.30 9.61 20.69
CA GLY A 286 15.76 10.98 20.48
C GLY A 286 16.50 11.24 19.16
N LYS A 287 16.88 10.21 18.39
CA LYS A 287 17.56 10.38 17.08
C LYS A 287 16.69 11.22 16.14
N GLU A 288 17.26 12.23 15.50
CA GLU A 288 16.61 13.02 14.45
C GLU A 288 17.31 12.82 13.10
N TYR A 289 16.54 12.81 12.02
CA TYR A 289 17.03 12.67 10.64
C TYR A 289 16.98 13.99 9.86
N PHE A 290 16.20 14.96 10.34
CA PHE A 290 16.02 16.26 9.70
C PHE A 290 16.20 17.38 10.71
N LEU A 291 16.81 18.48 10.28
CA LEU A 291 16.96 19.68 11.11
C LEU A 291 15.59 20.31 11.40
N ASN A 292 15.48 20.91 12.59
CA ASN A 292 14.26 21.63 12.99
C ASN A 292 14.34 23.08 12.53
N ASP A 293 13.33 23.53 11.80
CA ASP A 293 13.21 24.93 11.38
C ASP A 293 12.31 25.67 12.38
N LEU A 294 12.93 26.26 13.39
CA LEU A 294 12.23 27.00 14.45
C LEU A 294 11.55 28.28 13.95
N SER A 295 11.83 28.72 12.71
CA SER A 295 11.24 29.92 12.13
C SER A 295 9.85 29.69 11.53
N VAL A 296 9.40 28.43 11.46
CA VAL A 296 8.15 28.05 10.82
C VAL A 296 7.27 27.24 11.77
N ASN A 297 5.99 27.63 11.88
CA ASN A 297 5.06 27.03 12.84
C ASN A 297 4.07 26.03 12.20
N GLY A 298 4.04 25.91 10.87
CA GLY A 298 3.07 25.07 10.18
C GLY A 298 3.56 24.43 8.88
N PHE A 299 2.91 23.34 8.50
CA PHE A 299 3.22 22.59 7.28
C PHE A 299 3.12 23.44 6.01
N GLU A 300 2.00 24.14 5.80
CA GLU A 300 1.80 24.96 4.60
C GLU A 300 2.84 26.09 4.51
N GLU A 301 3.17 26.71 5.64
CA GLU A 301 4.19 27.75 5.71
C GLU A 301 5.57 27.20 5.31
N LYS A 302 5.93 26.01 5.82
CA LYS A 302 7.21 25.37 5.55
C LYS A 302 7.36 25.01 4.07
N VAL A 303 6.36 24.33 3.52
CA VAL A 303 6.32 23.97 2.09
C VAL A 303 6.34 25.23 1.22
N ASN A 304 5.59 26.28 1.56
CA ASN A 304 5.58 27.53 0.79
C ASN A 304 6.95 28.21 0.78
N SER A 305 7.65 28.21 1.92
CA SER A 305 8.99 28.78 2.04
C SER A 305 9.98 28.03 1.17
N ASP A 306 10.00 26.69 1.30
CA ASP A 306 10.92 25.83 0.57
C ASP A 306 10.67 25.90 -0.96
N ILE A 307 9.40 25.84 -1.41
CA ILE A 307 9.04 25.98 -2.83
C ILE A 307 9.45 27.34 -3.38
N LYS A 308 9.21 28.42 -2.63
CA LYS A 308 9.57 29.78 -3.09
C LYS A 308 11.08 29.91 -3.24
N LYS A 309 11.85 29.38 -2.28
CA LYS A 309 13.31 29.36 -2.33
C LYS A 309 13.81 28.56 -3.54
N ALA A 310 13.30 27.35 -3.74
CA ALA A 310 13.69 26.49 -4.86
C ALA A 310 13.38 27.12 -6.22
N LEU A 311 12.17 27.69 -6.38
CA LEU A 311 11.77 28.39 -7.61
C LEU A 311 12.64 29.62 -7.90
N ASN A 312 12.94 30.44 -6.89
CA ASN A 312 13.75 31.64 -7.04
C ASN A 312 15.20 31.32 -7.41
N ASN A 313 15.73 30.20 -6.91
CA ASN A 313 17.11 29.76 -7.16
C ASN A 313 17.26 28.93 -8.45
N GLY A 314 16.16 28.64 -9.15
CA GLY A 314 16.19 27.77 -10.31
C GLY A 314 16.44 26.28 -10.00
N ALA A 315 16.23 25.86 -8.75
CA ALA A 315 16.43 24.49 -8.30
C ALA A 315 15.20 23.63 -8.61
N TRP A 316 15.03 23.25 -9.87
CA TRP A 316 13.81 22.55 -10.33
C TRP A 316 13.64 21.15 -9.73
N ALA A 317 14.75 20.43 -9.48
CA ALA A 317 14.74 19.14 -8.82
C ALA A 317 14.15 19.25 -7.40
N ASP A 318 14.63 20.22 -6.60
CA ASP A 318 14.09 20.50 -5.26
C ASP A 318 12.58 20.79 -5.31
N VAL A 319 12.08 21.52 -6.32
CA VAL A 319 10.65 21.75 -6.49
C VAL A 319 9.90 20.43 -6.68
N SER A 320 10.46 19.52 -7.49
CA SER A 320 9.89 18.18 -7.69
C SER A 320 9.85 17.39 -6.39
N ASP A 321 10.95 17.36 -5.65
CA ASP A 321 11.04 16.63 -4.39
C ASP A 321 10.01 17.15 -3.37
N ILE A 322 9.87 18.47 -3.25
CA ILE A 322 8.87 19.07 -2.35
C ILE A 322 7.43 18.69 -2.77
N LEU A 323 7.17 18.57 -4.07
CA LEU A 323 5.85 18.19 -4.61
C LEU A 323 5.52 16.72 -4.37
N VAL A 324 6.51 15.83 -4.50
CA VAL A 324 6.40 14.42 -4.09
C VAL A 324 6.02 14.37 -2.61
N GLU A 325 6.71 15.15 -1.79
CA GLU A 325 6.50 15.19 -0.35
C GLU A 325 5.16 15.83 0.06
N LEU A 326 4.64 16.80 -0.71
CA LEU A 326 3.30 17.35 -0.52
C LEU A 326 2.20 16.32 -0.83
N SER A 327 2.42 15.44 -1.81
CA SER A 327 1.43 14.45 -2.26
C SER A 327 1.11 13.35 -1.25
N ARG A 328 1.89 13.26 -0.17
CA ARG A 328 1.67 12.25 0.86
C ARG A 328 0.49 12.56 1.78
N GLY A 329 -0.13 13.74 1.64
CA GLY A 329 -1.41 14.09 2.26
C GLY A 329 -2.36 14.71 1.24
N TYR A 330 -3.59 15.02 1.66
CA TYR A 330 -4.60 15.63 0.81
C TYR A 330 -4.87 17.08 1.20
N PHE A 331 -4.41 18.04 0.39
CA PHE A 331 -4.47 19.48 0.70
C PHE A 331 -4.99 20.29 -0.50
N PRO A 332 -6.25 20.12 -0.91
CA PRO A 332 -6.71 20.55 -2.24
C PRO A 332 -6.56 22.05 -2.51
N GLU A 333 -6.95 22.89 -1.57
CA GLU A 333 -6.84 24.35 -1.73
C GLU A 333 -5.39 24.82 -1.71
N PHE A 334 -4.51 24.13 -0.98
CA PHE A 334 -3.09 24.44 -0.98
C PHE A 334 -2.42 23.98 -2.28
N GLU A 335 -2.71 22.77 -2.74
CA GLU A 335 -2.24 22.22 -4.02
C GLU A 335 -2.60 23.14 -5.19
N LYS A 336 -3.84 23.67 -5.26
CA LYS A 336 -4.24 24.65 -6.28
C LYS A 336 -3.36 25.90 -6.29
N LYS A 337 -3.01 26.44 -5.12
CA LYS A 337 -2.10 27.58 -4.99
C LYS A 337 -0.70 27.24 -5.51
N ILE A 338 -0.22 26.03 -5.22
CA ILE A 338 1.08 25.54 -5.71
C ILE A 338 1.06 25.35 -7.24
N ILE A 339 0.01 24.77 -7.83
CA ILE A 339 -0.15 24.64 -9.29
C ILE A 339 -0.11 26.01 -9.95
N SER A 340 -0.79 27.01 -9.38
CA SER A 340 -0.76 28.39 -9.88
C SER A 340 0.65 28.98 -9.87
N ARG A 341 1.44 28.73 -8.82
CA ARG A 341 2.85 29.15 -8.74
C ARG A 341 3.72 28.46 -9.79
N ILE A 342 3.57 27.15 -9.96
CA ILE A 342 4.30 26.39 -10.99
C ILE A 342 3.96 26.91 -12.39
N LYS A 343 2.67 27.14 -12.67
CA LYS A 343 2.20 27.73 -13.93
C LYS A 343 2.84 29.10 -14.19
N LYS A 344 2.91 29.96 -13.17
CA LYS A 344 3.60 31.25 -13.28
C LYS A 344 5.10 31.09 -13.55
N ALA A 345 5.76 30.17 -12.84
CA ALA A 345 7.18 29.90 -13.02
C ALA A 345 7.50 29.36 -14.42
N LEU A 346 6.65 28.48 -14.97
CA LEU A 346 6.77 27.98 -16.34
C LEU A 346 6.62 29.07 -17.40
N GLY A 347 5.84 30.13 -17.12
CA GLY A 347 5.59 31.21 -18.07
C GLY A 347 4.88 30.76 -19.34
N THR A 348 4.67 31.70 -20.28
CA THR A 348 4.00 31.44 -21.56
C THR A 348 4.94 30.84 -22.61
N MET A 349 6.22 31.23 -22.59
CA MET A 349 7.25 30.74 -23.50
C MET A 349 8.22 29.79 -22.77
N SER A 350 8.74 28.78 -23.49
CA SER A 350 9.76 27.90 -22.94
C SER A 350 11.08 28.64 -22.81
N VAL A 351 11.66 28.61 -21.61
CA VAL A 351 13.00 29.16 -21.32
C VAL A 351 14.03 28.04 -21.19
N SER A 352 13.60 26.84 -20.82
CA SER A 352 14.45 25.64 -20.74
C SER A 352 13.58 24.39 -20.87
N LYS A 353 14.01 23.46 -21.73
CA LYS A 353 13.35 22.16 -21.89
C LYS A 353 13.38 21.33 -20.59
N GLU A 354 14.49 21.41 -19.85
CA GLU A 354 14.65 20.69 -18.59
C GLU A 354 13.69 21.22 -17.51
N LYS A 355 13.62 22.55 -17.37
CA LYS A 355 12.64 23.20 -16.48
C LYS A 355 11.22 22.78 -16.79
N ASP A 356 10.84 22.83 -18.08
CA ASP A 356 9.51 22.45 -18.54
C ASP A 356 9.20 21.00 -18.20
N LYS A 357 10.15 20.10 -18.49
CA LYS A 357 10.03 18.68 -18.15
C LYS A 357 9.85 18.49 -16.64
N ILE A 358 10.80 18.92 -15.81
CA ILE A 358 10.80 18.65 -14.37
C ILE A 358 9.54 19.22 -13.71
N LEU A 359 9.23 20.50 -13.93
CA LEU A 359 8.07 21.14 -13.30
C LEU A 359 6.75 20.54 -13.79
N SER A 360 6.68 20.08 -15.05
CA SER A 360 5.48 19.41 -15.57
C SER A 360 5.26 18.04 -14.92
N LEU A 361 6.30 17.22 -14.80
CA LEU A 361 6.23 15.89 -14.18
C LEU A 361 5.91 16.01 -12.70
N ALA A 362 6.50 16.99 -12.02
CA ALA A 362 6.25 17.23 -10.61
C ALA A 362 4.76 17.51 -10.28
N THR A 363 3.99 18.07 -11.24
CA THR A 363 2.54 18.23 -11.04
C THR A 363 1.76 16.92 -11.03
N CYS A 364 2.36 15.77 -11.36
CA CYS A 364 1.69 14.46 -11.25
C CYS A 364 1.48 14.02 -9.81
N TYR A 365 2.19 14.64 -8.88
CA TYR A 365 2.05 14.47 -7.44
C TYR A 365 0.96 15.36 -6.83
N LEU A 366 0.37 16.27 -7.61
CA LEU A 366 -0.71 17.14 -7.14
C LEU A 366 -2.06 16.54 -7.50
N MET A 367 -2.94 16.38 -6.51
CA MET A 367 -4.19 15.65 -6.62
C MET A 367 -5.36 16.50 -7.13
N GLN A 368 -5.06 17.53 -7.94
CA GLN A 368 -6.02 18.48 -8.48
C GLN A 368 -6.09 18.45 -10.01
N PRO A 369 -7.28 18.60 -10.63
CA PRO A 369 -7.45 18.59 -12.08
C PRO A 369 -6.59 19.63 -12.83
N GLU A 370 -6.31 20.77 -12.21
CA GLU A 370 -5.53 21.87 -12.77
C GLU A 370 -4.10 21.44 -13.12
N GLY A 371 -3.52 20.46 -12.39
CA GLY A 371 -2.21 19.91 -12.69
C GLY A 371 -2.21 19.12 -14.00
N LEU A 372 -3.25 18.30 -14.21
CA LEU A 372 -3.42 17.57 -15.47
C LEU A 372 -3.65 18.53 -16.65
N GLU A 373 -4.46 19.57 -16.46
CA GLU A 373 -4.72 20.54 -17.53
C GLU A 373 -3.46 21.37 -17.87
N LEU A 374 -2.62 21.69 -16.88
CA LEU A 374 -1.32 22.31 -17.12
C LEU A 374 -0.45 21.42 -18.02
N ARG A 375 -0.33 20.12 -17.72
CA ARG A 375 0.43 19.18 -18.56
C ARG A 375 -0.11 19.11 -19.98
N LYS A 376 -1.43 19.04 -20.16
CA LYS A 376 -2.07 19.01 -21.49
C LYS A 376 -1.75 20.27 -22.30
N ASN A 377 -1.72 21.44 -21.67
CA ASN A 377 -1.35 22.69 -22.31
C ASN A 377 0.14 22.76 -22.72
N LEU A 378 1.04 22.23 -21.89
CA LEU A 378 2.46 22.11 -22.24
C LEU A 378 2.69 21.15 -23.42
N ILE A 379 1.92 20.06 -23.49
CA ILE A 379 1.95 19.13 -24.63
C ILE A 379 1.44 19.80 -25.91
N ARG A 380 0.30 20.50 -25.85
CA ARG A 380 -0.28 21.22 -27.00
C ARG A 380 0.68 22.30 -27.54
N SER A 381 1.42 22.96 -26.65
CA SER A 381 2.45 23.94 -27.02
C SER A 381 3.80 23.32 -27.38
N ARG A 382 3.89 21.98 -27.50
CA ARG A 382 5.10 21.22 -27.86
C ARG A 382 6.30 21.47 -26.93
N ARG A 383 6.05 21.89 -25.69
CA ARG A 383 7.10 22.12 -24.66
C ARG A 383 7.57 20.82 -24.02
N ILE A 384 6.67 19.83 -23.93
CA ILE A 384 6.94 18.46 -23.49
C ILE A 384 6.17 17.48 -24.39
N SER A 385 6.63 16.23 -24.48
CA SER A 385 5.95 15.17 -25.21
C SER A 385 5.07 14.29 -24.30
N VAL A 386 4.07 13.65 -24.89
CA VAL A 386 3.25 12.65 -24.19
C VAL A 386 4.11 11.49 -23.68
N LYS A 387 5.11 11.06 -24.48
CA LYS A 387 6.03 9.98 -24.10
C LYS A 387 6.82 10.34 -22.84
N GLU A 388 7.33 11.57 -22.74
CA GLU A 388 8.04 12.04 -21.55
C GLU A 388 7.13 12.01 -20.30
N VAL A 389 5.86 12.41 -20.44
CA VAL A 389 4.90 12.38 -19.33
C VAL A 389 4.54 10.95 -18.92
N LEU A 390 4.29 10.05 -19.87
CA LEU A 390 3.88 8.67 -19.56
C LEU A 390 5.02 7.76 -19.10
N ASN A 391 6.27 8.19 -19.25
CA ASN A 391 7.42 7.49 -18.68
C ASN A 391 7.55 7.68 -17.16
N ASP A 392 6.91 8.71 -16.60
CA ASP A 392 6.85 8.90 -15.15
C ASP A 392 5.77 7.98 -14.54
N PRO A 393 6.11 7.11 -13.57
CA PRO A 393 5.17 6.14 -13.02
C PRO A 393 3.93 6.77 -12.40
N GLN A 394 4.08 7.90 -11.72
CA GLN A 394 2.97 8.59 -11.07
C GLN A 394 2.04 9.24 -12.10
N CYS A 395 2.60 9.86 -13.13
CA CYS A 395 1.82 10.36 -14.25
C CYS A 395 1.08 9.22 -14.99
N PHE A 396 1.76 8.09 -15.20
CA PHE A 396 1.20 6.92 -15.87
C PHE A 396 0.02 6.33 -15.12
N ARG A 397 0.08 6.26 -13.78
CA ARG A 397 -1.00 5.79 -12.92
C ARG A 397 -2.32 6.54 -13.19
N TYR A 398 -2.24 7.84 -13.44
CA TYR A 398 -3.40 8.67 -13.76
C TYR A 398 -3.61 8.88 -15.27
N ALA A 399 -2.92 8.11 -16.11
CA ALA A 399 -3.15 8.14 -17.55
C ALA A 399 -4.58 7.69 -17.86
N ARG A 400 -5.13 8.18 -18.98
CA ARG A 400 -6.47 7.83 -19.43
C ARG A 400 -6.66 6.32 -19.48
N ASP A 401 -5.78 5.61 -20.16
CA ASP A 401 -5.92 4.18 -20.38
C ASP A 401 -5.80 3.38 -19.06
N ALA A 402 -4.88 3.76 -18.18
CA ALA A 402 -4.75 3.15 -16.85
C ALA A 402 -6.03 3.35 -16.02
N PHE A 403 -6.58 4.57 -16.00
CA PHE A 403 -7.83 4.85 -15.31
C PHE A 403 -9.02 4.08 -15.90
N GLU A 404 -9.23 4.19 -17.21
CA GLU A 404 -10.45 3.68 -17.87
C GLU A 404 -10.47 2.16 -18.00
N LYS A 405 -9.30 1.50 -18.17
CA LYS A 405 -9.24 0.04 -18.35
C LYS A 405 -9.10 -0.72 -17.04
N GLN A 406 -8.46 -0.12 -16.03
CA GLN A 406 -8.09 -0.76 -14.77
C GLN A 406 -8.68 -0.07 -13.54
N LEU A 407 -8.21 1.14 -13.18
CA LEU A 407 -8.56 1.74 -11.88
C LEU A 407 -10.07 1.95 -11.71
N SER A 408 -10.77 2.42 -12.74
CA SER A 408 -12.20 2.68 -12.68
C SER A 408 -13.05 1.44 -12.35
N LYS A 409 -12.49 0.24 -12.50
CA LYS A 409 -13.14 -1.04 -12.16
C LYS A 409 -12.88 -1.51 -10.73
N TRP A 410 -11.90 -0.95 -10.03
CA TRP A 410 -11.59 -1.37 -8.66
C TRP A 410 -12.78 -1.13 -7.72
N ALA A 411 -13.16 -2.18 -6.98
CA ALA A 411 -14.19 -2.10 -5.96
C ALA A 411 -13.74 -1.21 -4.79
N PRO A 412 -14.66 -0.51 -4.11
CA PRO A 412 -14.41 0.01 -2.78
C PRO A 412 -14.00 -1.13 -1.83
N SER A 413 -13.07 -0.86 -0.92
CA SER A 413 -12.53 -1.84 0.02
C SER A 413 -12.87 -1.50 1.47
N ASN A 414 -12.71 -2.46 2.37
CA ASN A 414 -12.95 -2.32 3.81
C ASN A 414 -14.34 -1.75 4.12
N LEU A 415 -15.38 -2.33 3.51
CA LEU A 415 -16.76 -1.93 3.76
C LEU A 415 -17.24 -2.41 5.14
N TYR A 416 -17.57 -1.46 6.00
CA TYR A 416 -18.17 -1.69 7.31
C TYR A 416 -19.58 -1.11 7.33
N PHE A 417 -20.50 -1.83 7.97
CA PHE A 417 -21.80 -1.33 8.39
C PHE A 417 -21.78 -1.10 9.91
N TYR A 418 -22.42 -0.04 10.38
CA TYR A 418 -22.64 0.19 11.80
C TYR A 418 -23.86 1.09 12.05
N GLN A 419 -24.40 1.09 13.27
CA GLN A 419 -25.40 2.07 13.71
C GLN A 419 -24.80 3.04 14.73
N ASP A 420 -25.18 4.31 14.62
CA ASP A 420 -24.98 5.33 15.65
C ASP A 420 -26.36 5.88 16.03
N GLY A 421 -26.84 5.49 17.22
CA GLY A 421 -28.26 5.58 17.56
C GLY A 421 -29.12 4.82 16.54
N ASP A 422 -30.19 5.44 16.06
CA ASP A 422 -31.11 4.83 15.08
C ASP A 422 -30.67 5.02 13.62
N ILE A 423 -29.47 5.59 13.38
CA ILE A 423 -28.99 5.90 12.04
C ILE A 423 -27.96 4.84 11.61
N GLY A 424 -28.26 4.15 10.51
CA GLY A 424 -27.34 3.21 9.87
C GLY A 424 -26.34 3.95 8.97
N PHE A 425 -25.08 3.56 9.07
CA PHE A 425 -23.99 4.07 8.26
C PHE A 425 -23.27 2.94 7.54
N ILE A 426 -22.71 3.27 6.38
CA ILE A 426 -21.60 2.50 5.82
C ILE A 426 -20.33 3.36 5.78
N GLN A 427 -19.20 2.73 6.06
CA GLN A 427 -17.89 3.35 5.93
C GLN A 427 -16.95 2.43 5.16
N PHE A 428 -16.17 3.00 4.24
CA PHE A 428 -15.28 2.25 3.36
C PHE A 428 -14.15 3.12 2.83
N VAL A 429 -13.26 2.50 2.07
CA VAL A 429 -12.13 3.14 1.40
C VAL A 429 -12.29 3.02 -0.12
N ASP A 430 -12.12 4.13 -0.84
CA ASP A 430 -12.05 4.18 -2.31
C ASP A 430 -10.68 4.72 -2.76
N PRO A 431 -9.73 3.85 -3.14
CA PRO A 431 -8.41 4.27 -3.64
C PRO A 431 -8.45 5.04 -4.97
N VAL A 432 -9.59 5.04 -5.68
CA VAL A 432 -9.74 5.59 -7.03
C VAL A 432 -10.44 6.96 -7.02
N LEU A 433 -11.06 7.35 -5.89
CA LEU A 433 -11.82 8.60 -5.76
C LEU A 433 -11.01 9.81 -6.25
N THR A 434 -9.76 9.93 -5.79
CA THR A 434 -8.86 11.02 -6.18
C THR A 434 -8.50 10.96 -7.68
N ALA A 435 -8.17 9.78 -8.19
CA ALA A 435 -7.82 9.60 -9.61
C ALA A 435 -9.00 9.96 -10.53
N GLY A 436 -10.22 9.57 -10.16
CA GLY A 436 -11.45 9.95 -10.85
C GLY A 436 -11.63 11.46 -10.89
N HIS A 437 -11.47 12.14 -9.74
CA HIS A 437 -11.60 13.58 -9.65
C HIS A 437 -10.59 14.33 -10.55
N ILE A 438 -9.30 13.97 -10.50
CA ILE A 438 -8.26 14.57 -11.36
C ILE A 438 -8.61 14.43 -12.85
N ARG A 439 -9.25 13.31 -13.22
CA ARG A 439 -9.66 13.00 -14.59
C ARG A 439 -10.98 13.66 -15.01
N GLY A 440 -11.64 14.40 -14.11
CA GLY A 440 -12.91 15.08 -14.37
C GLY A 440 -14.16 14.23 -14.19
N PHE A 441 -14.07 13.12 -13.44
CA PHE A 441 -15.20 12.25 -13.12
C PHE A 441 -15.75 12.58 -11.73
N ALA A 442 -17.07 12.78 -11.64
CA ALA A 442 -17.79 12.71 -10.38
C ALA A 442 -18.00 11.24 -10.00
N THR A 443 -17.93 10.93 -8.70
CA THR A 443 -18.13 9.57 -8.19
C THR A 443 -19.45 9.47 -7.44
N GLU A 444 -20.36 8.65 -7.93
CA GLU A 444 -21.61 8.27 -7.28
C GLU A 444 -21.44 6.90 -6.64
N TYR A 445 -21.61 6.81 -5.32
CA TYR A 445 -21.67 5.54 -4.61
C TYR A 445 -23.12 5.06 -4.58
N VAL A 446 -23.39 3.90 -5.17
CA VAL A 446 -24.71 3.29 -5.21
C VAL A 446 -24.71 2.08 -4.29
N TRP A 447 -25.66 2.05 -3.35
CA TRP A 447 -25.79 0.96 -2.39
C TRP A 447 -27.18 0.32 -2.46
N LYS A 448 -27.23 -0.99 -2.18
CA LYS A 448 -28.47 -1.78 -2.12
C LYS A 448 -28.41 -2.74 -0.94
N ILE A 449 -29.51 -2.86 -0.20
CA ILE A 449 -29.66 -3.76 0.94
C ILE A 449 -30.67 -4.84 0.59
N PHE A 450 -30.28 -6.09 0.78
CA PHE A 450 -31.09 -7.26 0.47
C PHE A 450 -31.33 -8.10 1.72
N PHE A 451 -32.48 -8.75 1.78
CA PHE A 451 -32.69 -9.89 2.67
C PHE A 451 -31.84 -11.08 2.20
N GLU A 452 -31.18 -11.76 3.14
CA GLU A 452 -30.48 -13.01 2.86
C GLU A 452 -31.41 -14.22 3.14
N GLY A 453 -31.59 -15.11 2.15
CA GLY A 453 -32.51 -16.25 2.22
C GLY A 453 -33.27 -16.52 0.92
N GLU A 454 -34.26 -17.42 0.96
CA GLU A 454 -35.15 -17.69 -0.18
C GLU A 454 -35.93 -16.41 -0.55
N GLY A 455 -35.84 -16.01 -1.83
CA GLY A 455 -36.56 -14.86 -2.38
C GLY A 455 -35.81 -13.52 -2.43
N ARG A 456 -34.54 -13.42 -1.96
CA ARG A 456 -33.65 -12.22 -2.00
C ARG A 456 -34.37 -10.91 -2.34
N GLY A 457 -35.21 -10.44 -1.42
CA GLY A 457 -35.96 -9.19 -1.60
C GLY A 457 -35.06 -7.98 -1.40
N LEU A 458 -35.20 -6.96 -2.25
CA LEU A 458 -34.59 -5.65 -2.04
C LEU A 458 -35.32 -4.94 -0.90
N LEU A 459 -34.60 -4.65 0.19
CA LEU A 459 -35.11 -3.86 1.31
C LEU A 459 -35.06 -2.37 0.95
N ALA A 460 -33.86 -1.87 0.69
CA ALA A 460 -33.60 -0.46 0.46
C ALA A 460 -32.46 -0.25 -0.55
N GLU A 461 -32.44 0.91 -1.18
CA GLU A 461 -31.35 1.36 -2.03
C GLU A 461 -31.21 2.88 -1.98
N GLY A 462 -30.01 3.35 -2.31
CA GLY A 462 -29.68 4.76 -2.26
C GLY A 462 -28.39 5.07 -2.99
N SER A 463 -28.08 6.36 -3.06
CA SER A 463 -26.81 6.81 -3.60
C SER A 463 -26.31 8.12 -2.99
N SER A 464 -24.99 8.33 -3.06
CA SER A 464 -24.33 9.55 -2.60
C SER A 464 -23.28 10.00 -3.61
N VAL A 465 -23.28 11.28 -3.97
CA VAL A 465 -22.41 11.85 -5.03
C VAL A 465 -21.26 12.65 -4.42
N TRP A 466 -20.05 12.42 -4.94
CA TRP A 466 -18.81 13.10 -4.59
C TRP A 466 -18.19 13.76 -5.82
N GLU A 467 -18.35 15.08 -5.94
CA GLU A 467 -17.86 15.85 -7.09
C GLU A 467 -16.42 16.39 -6.88
N LYS A 468 -16.06 16.69 -5.63
CA LYS A 468 -14.80 17.37 -5.29
C LYS A 468 -13.64 16.42 -4.96
N GLY A 469 -13.77 15.14 -5.33
CA GLY A 469 -12.83 14.10 -4.94
C GLY A 469 -12.83 13.91 -3.42
N GLY A 470 -11.71 13.45 -2.88
CA GLY A 470 -11.54 13.25 -1.44
C GLY A 470 -10.26 12.51 -1.11
N ASN A 471 -10.05 12.32 0.18
CA ASN A 471 -8.88 11.63 0.76
C ASN A 471 -8.98 10.08 0.65
N GLY A 472 -10.06 9.58 0.03
CA GLY A 472 -10.30 8.16 -0.20
C GLY A 472 -11.01 7.42 0.94
N ALA A 473 -11.29 8.05 2.09
CA ALA A 473 -12.17 7.49 3.11
C ALA A 473 -13.58 8.10 2.99
N VAL A 474 -14.59 7.24 2.97
CA VAL A 474 -15.97 7.65 2.71
C VAL A 474 -16.89 7.06 3.78
N GLU A 475 -17.78 7.90 4.29
CA GLU A 475 -18.86 7.52 5.20
C GLU A 475 -20.17 8.02 4.60
N ILE A 476 -21.20 7.17 4.59
CA ILE A 476 -22.51 7.46 4.02
C ILE A 476 -23.57 7.12 5.06
N SER A 477 -24.42 8.11 5.37
CA SER A 477 -25.68 7.89 6.10
C SER A 477 -26.66 7.20 5.18
N LEU A 478 -27.08 5.98 5.54
CA LEU A 478 -28.04 5.20 4.75
C LEU A 478 -29.42 5.84 4.77
N LYS A 479 -29.77 6.56 5.84
CA LYS A 479 -31.03 7.29 5.93
C LYS A 479 -31.07 8.46 4.95
N GLU A 480 -30.06 9.33 4.99
CA GLU A 480 -30.01 10.55 4.16
C GLU A 480 -29.82 10.27 2.67
N SER A 481 -29.15 9.16 2.33
CA SER A 481 -28.85 8.79 0.94
C SER A 481 -29.87 7.82 0.33
N SER A 482 -30.90 7.44 1.09
CA SER A 482 -31.93 6.50 0.63
C SER A 482 -32.85 7.11 -0.42
N THR A 483 -33.34 6.29 -1.34
CA THR A 483 -34.37 6.69 -2.32
C THR A 483 -35.76 6.79 -1.69
N ARG A 484 -35.97 6.11 -0.56
CA ARG A 484 -37.23 6.04 0.18
C ARG A 484 -36.93 5.68 1.64
N ASP A 485 -37.83 6.09 2.53
CA ASP A 485 -37.77 5.67 3.93
C ASP A 485 -37.85 4.14 4.05
N PHE A 486 -37.08 3.60 4.99
CA PHE A 486 -37.07 2.19 5.31
C PHE A 486 -36.63 1.99 6.77
N GLU A 487 -37.00 0.85 7.33
CA GLU A 487 -36.59 0.42 8.65
C GLU A 487 -35.81 -0.89 8.54
N PHE A 488 -34.85 -1.09 9.44
CA PHE A 488 -34.11 -2.34 9.47
C PHE A 488 -34.90 -3.41 10.21
N PRO A 489 -35.11 -4.60 9.62
CA PRO A 489 -35.71 -5.73 10.31
C PRO A 489 -34.72 -6.31 11.34
N GLU A 490 -35.10 -6.25 12.62
CA GLU A 490 -34.34 -6.83 13.72
C GLU A 490 -34.20 -8.35 13.57
N GLY A 491 -33.02 -8.88 13.91
CA GLY A 491 -32.75 -10.32 13.91
C GLY A 491 -32.74 -10.98 12.53
N LYS A 492 -32.88 -10.23 11.44
CA LYS A 492 -32.76 -10.76 10.07
C LYS A 492 -31.36 -10.49 9.52
N ILE A 493 -30.80 -11.50 8.86
CA ILE A 493 -29.53 -11.34 8.15
C ILE A 493 -29.78 -10.55 6.87
N LEU A 494 -29.02 -9.47 6.72
CA LEU A 494 -29.06 -8.57 5.59
C LEU A 494 -27.69 -8.56 4.89
N ARG A 495 -27.72 -8.26 3.59
CA ARG A 495 -26.52 -8.02 2.81
C ARG A 495 -26.61 -6.64 2.18
N ILE A 496 -25.61 -5.81 2.44
CA ILE A 496 -25.42 -4.56 1.69
C ILE A 496 -24.41 -4.79 0.57
N GLU A 497 -24.74 -4.31 -0.62
CA GLU A 497 -23.83 -4.22 -1.76
C GLU A 497 -23.56 -2.75 -2.08
N LEU A 498 -22.32 -2.44 -2.43
CA LEU A 498 -21.85 -1.11 -2.76
C LEU A 498 -21.04 -1.16 -4.07
N MET A 499 -21.26 -0.18 -4.93
CA MET A 499 -20.42 0.08 -6.10
C MET A 499 -20.19 1.58 -6.30
N ALA A 500 -19.11 1.92 -6.98
CA ALA A 500 -18.80 3.28 -7.42
C ALA A 500 -19.10 3.42 -8.91
N LYS A 501 -19.94 4.39 -9.26
CA LYS A 501 -20.20 4.82 -10.63
C LYS A 501 -19.51 6.15 -10.87
N ARG A 502 -18.64 6.20 -11.87
CA ARG A 502 -17.80 7.37 -12.17
C ARG A 502 -18.24 7.95 -13.49
N THR A 503 -18.77 9.17 -13.48
CA THR A 503 -19.32 9.83 -14.68
C THR A 503 -18.61 11.14 -14.94
N HIS A 504 -18.10 11.31 -16.17
CA HIS A 504 -17.44 12.53 -16.59
C HIS A 504 -18.47 13.57 -17.01
N SER A 505 -18.40 14.77 -16.43
CA SER A 505 -19.40 15.84 -16.61
C SER A 505 -19.55 16.34 -18.04
N ILE A 506 -18.45 16.41 -18.80
CA ILE A 506 -18.44 16.95 -20.18
C ILE A 506 -18.77 15.91 -21.26
N ASN A 507 -18.15 14.73 -21.22
CA ASN A 507 -18.29 13.74 -22.29
C ASN A 507 -19.25 12.58 -21.95
N PHE A 508 -19.87 12.62 -20.76
CA PHE A 508 -20.83 11.63 -20.26
C PHE A 508 -20.32 10.19 -20.22
N LYS A 509 -19.01 9.97 -20.35
CA LYS A 509 -18.41 8.65 -20.20
C LYS A 509 -18.63 8.17 -18.77
N SER A 510 -19.12 6.95 -18.63
CA SER A 510 -19.41 6.35 -17.34
C SER A 510 -18.70 5.02 -17.18
N PHE A 511 -18.17 4.78 -15.98
CA PHE A 511 -17.60 3.52 -15.57
C PHE A 511 -18.25 3.05 -14.27
N VAL A 512 -18.35 1.73 -14.10
CA VAL A 512 -18.89 1.13 -12.89
C VAL A 512 -17.82 0.20 -12.33
N SER A 513 -17.55 0.33 -11.04
CA SER A 513 -16.63 -0.57 -10.34
C SER A 513 -17.22 -1.96 -10.18
N GLU A 514 -16.36 -2.92 -9.85
CA GLU A 514 -16.77 -4.13 -9.17
C GLU A 514 -17.54 -3.80 -7.87
N ARG A 515 -18.40 -4.73 -7.46
CA ARG A 515 -19.21 -4.60 -6.26
C ARG A 515 -18.44 -5.14 -5.06
N THR A 516 -18.54 -4.43 -3.95
CA THR A 516 -18.18 -4.95 -2.63
C THR A 516 -19.44 -5.16 -1.82
N GLY A 517 -19.41 -6.06 -0.84
CA GLY A 517 -20.57 -6.30 0.00
C GLY A 517 -20.21 -6.89 1.34
N VAL A 518 -21.04 -6.61 2.33
CA VAL A 518 -20.90 -7.11 3.70
C VAL A 518 -22.26 -7.62 4.19
N ARG A 519 -22.22 -8.69 4.97
CA ARG A 519 -23.39 -9.23 5.66
C ARG A 519 -23.44 -8.66 7.07
N PHE A 520 -24.64 -8.34 7.54
CA PHE A 520 -24.85 -7.79 8.86
C PHE A 520 -26.24 -8.20 9.39
N ILE A 521 -26.41 -8.04 10.68
CA ILE A 521 -27.67 -8.26 11.39
C ILE A 521 -27.86 -7.08 12.35
N ILE A 522 -29.11 -6.65 12.53
CA ILE A 522 -29.47 -5.62 13.50
C ILE A 522 -29.96 -6.28 14.78
N GLN A 523 -29.35 -5.89 15.89
CA GLN A 523 -29.72 -6.33 17.23
C GLN A 523 -29.96 -5.09 18.11
N PRO A 524 -31.16 -4.90 18.68
CA PRO A 524 -31.51 -3.68 19.43
C PRO A 524 -30.63 -3.40 20.64
N TRP A 525 -30.06 -4.47 21.21
CA TRP A 525 -29.20 -4.42 22.39
C TRP A 525 -27.71 -4.30 22.03
N PHE A 526 -27.34 -4.37 20.74
CA PHE A 526 -25.94 -4.35 20.32
C PHE A 526 -25.44 -2.92 20.12
N SER A 527 -24.31 -2.60 20.74
CA SER A 527 -23.62 -1.33 20.51
C SER A 527 -22.54 -1.52 19.46
N TYR A 528 -22.62 -0.78 18.35
CA TYR A 528 -21.64 -0.88 17.26
C TYR A 528 -20.38 -0.04 17.49
N ILE A 529 -20.43 0.96 18.37
CA ILE A 529 -19.34 1.92 18.57
C ILE A 529 -18.71 1.67 19.94
N GLY A 530 -17.41 1.36 19.93
CA GLY A 530 -16.64 1.20 21.16
C GLY A 530 -16.14 2.54 21.74
N PRO A 531 -15.59 2.53 22.96
CA PRO A 531 -15.05 3.72 23.58
C PRO A 531 -13.76 4.17 22.89
N ASN A 532 -13.42 5.45 23.07
CA ASN A 532 -12.14 6.00 22.67
C ASN A 532 -11.51 6.72 23.89
N PRO A 533 -10.36 6.24 24.43
CA PRO A 533 -9.55 5.14 23.92
C PRO A 533 -10.06 3.75 24.34
N PRO A 534 -9.69 2.68 23.60
CA PRO A 534 -10.27 1.35 23.79
C PRO A 534 -9.61 0.47 24.85
N LYS A 535 -8.43 0.79 25.38
CA LYS A 535 -7.70 -0.03 26.37
C LYS A 535 -7.45 -1.47 25.89
N ILE A 536 -6.95 -1.61 24.66
CA ILE A 536 -6.69 -2.91 24.03
C ILE A 536 -5.62 -3.68 24.79
N ARG A 537 -5.86 -4.97 25.01
CA ARG A 537 -4.92 -5.91 25.62
C ARG A 537 -4.42 -6.91 24.59
N VAL A 538 -3.12 -6.97 24.37
CA VAL A 538 -2.52 -7.97 23.49
C VAL A 538 -2.25 -9.26 24.27
N THR A 539 -2.74 -10.36 23.74
CA THR A 539 -2.51 -11.72 24.25
C THR A 539 -1.61 -12.46 23.26
N PHE A 540 -0.40 -12.76 23.71
CA PHE A 540 0.51 -13.65 22.99
C PHE A 540 0.21 -15.11 23.35
N PRO A 541 0.35 -16.04 22.40
CA PRO A 541 0.23 -17.45 22.70
C PRO A 541 1.28 -17.83 23.74
N VAL A 542 0.90 -18.63 24.73
CA VAL A 542 1.87 -19.20 25.67
C VAL A 542 2.79 -20.11 24.87
N ILE A 543 3.95 -19.57 24.48
CA ILE A 543 5.05 -20.40 24.04
C ILE A 543 5.45 -21.16 25.31
N SER A 544 5.10 -22.45 25.38
CA SER A 544 5.67 -23.36 26.36
C SER A 544 7.16 -23.10 26.37
N GLN A 545 7.66 -22.40 27.40
CA GLN A 545 9.08 -22.27 27.68
C GLN A 545 9.61 -23.69 27.85
N LYS A 546 10.13 -24.26 26.76
CA LYS A 546 11.05 -25.38 26.84
C LYS A 546 12.45 -24.80 26.65
N ASN A 547 13.10 -24.71 27.79
CA ASN A 547 14.55 -24.79 28.00
C ASN A 547 15.34 -23.50 27.73
N THR A 548 15.32 -22.62 28.73
CA THR A 548 16.54 -21.91 29.16
C THR A 548 16.97 -22.51 30.50
N HIS A 549 17.84 -23.52 30.43
CA HIS A 549 18.85 -23.80 31.44
C HIS A 549 20.21 -23.57 30.80
#